data_AF-A0A923DMA8-F1
#
_entry.id   AF-A0A923DMA8-F1
#
_cell.length_a   1.000
_cell.length_b   1.000
_cell.length_c   1.000
_cell.angle_alpha   90.00
_cell.angle_beta   90.00
_cell.angle_gamma   90.00
#
_symmetry.space_group_name_H-M   'P 1'
#
loop_
_entity.id
_entity.type
_entity.pdbx_description
1 polymer ?
#
loop_
_entity_poly.entity_id
_entity_poly.type
_entity_poly.pdbx_seq_one_letter_code
_entity_poly.pdbx_strand_id
1 'polypeptide(L)'
;MRRLQTAAGILALLFLVGCAMAPTAEKEKAFGSEPVVKPADKGVTPPLIVGDFALLSEGIALLSRPDRPDPTKARSVFASLLQSHPKSRWRSAAETFIRLIDEAEVSLKVNQREHLLLEKAQTEQNRLLKENDHLKKTIRDLTERLQVETAALISENEQLKKDLQRLKLLEIELQKRERMLR
;
A
#
# COMPACT_ATOMS: atom_id res chain seq x y z
N MET A 1 25.36 -14.51 -12.36
CA MET A 1 24.56 -15.75 -12.39
C MET A 1 23.95 -16.11 -11.01
N ARG A 2 23.31 -15.18 -10.30
CA ARG A 2 22.60 -15.45 -9.01
C ARG A 2 21.17 -14.90 -8.95
N ARG A 3 20.68 -14.28 -10.04
CA ARG A 3 19.33 -13.69 -10.12
C ARG A 3 18.31 -14.52 -10.90
N LEU A 4 18.71 -15.66 -11.47
CA LEU A 4 17.79 -16.59 -12.15
C LEU A 4 17.27 -17.72 -11.25
N GLN A 5 17.88 -17.95 -10.08
CA GLN A 5 17.46 -19.04 -9.18
C GLN A 5 16.28 -18.67 -8.26
N THR A 6 15.98 -17.39 -8.06
CA THR A 6 14.85 -16.95 -7.22
C THR A 6 13.52 -16.91 -7.97
N ALA A 7 13.53 -16.84 -9.31
CA ALA A 7 12.32 -16.83 -10.13
C ALA A 7 11.70 -18.23 -10.30
N ALA A 8 12.50 -19.30 -10.19
CA ALA A 8 12.02 -20.67 -10.32
C ALA A 8 11.30 -21.21 -9.06
N GLY A 9 11.56 -20.62 -7.88
CA GLY A 9 10.97 -21.07 -6.61
C GLY A 9 9.56 -20.56 -6.33
N ILE A 10 9.12 -19.48 -6.99
CA ILE A 10 7.80 -18.86 -6.76
C ILE A 10 6.76 -19.37 -7.77
N LEU A 11 7.18 -19.91 -8.92
CA LEU A 11 6.28 -20.44 -9.94
C LEU A 11 5.74 -21.87 -9.64
N ALA A 12 6.32 -22.57 -8.66
CA ALA A 12 5.98 -23.96 -8.34
C ALA A 12 4.89 -24.13 -7.25
N LEU A 13 4.42 -23.04 -6.64
CA LEU A 13 3.45 -23.07 -5.53
C LEU A 13 1.99 -22.78 -5.93
N LEU A 14 1.71 -22.61 -7.22
CA LEU A 14 0.37 -22.28 -7.75
C LEU A 14 -0.35 -23.44 -8.48
N PHE A 15 0.16 -24.68 -8.42
CA PHE A 15 -0.37 -25.78 -9.25
C PHE A 15 -1.15 -26.89 -8.52
N LEU A 16 -1.50 -26.75 -7.25
CA LEU A 16 -2.15 -27.85 -6.50
C LEU A 16 -3.30 -27.43 -5.58
N VAL A 17 -4.28 -26.66 -6.06
CA VAL A 17 -5.65 -26.72 -5.50
C VAL A 17 -6.65 -26.33 -6.60
N GLY A 18 -7.39 -27.31 -7.12
CA GLY A 18 -8.60 -27.04 -7.92
C GLY A 18 -8.89 -28.07 -9.00
N CYS A 19 -9.82 -28.99 -8.71
CA CYS A 19 -10.94 -29.44 -9.55
C CYS A 19 -11.30 -30.91 -9.28
N ALA A 20 -12.09 -31.13 -8.23
CA ALA A 20 -13.00 -32.27 -8.17
C ALA A 20 -14.42 -31.74 -8.38
N MET A 21 -14.88 -31.69 -9.64
CA MET A 21 -16.31 -31.62 -9.93
C MET A 21 -16.58 -32.31 -11.27
N ALA A 22 -17.43 -33.32 -11.20
CA ALA A 22 -17.77 -34.26 -12.25
C ALA A 22 -18.60 -33.62 -13.38
N PRO A 23 -18.56 -34.17 -14.59
CA PRO A 23 -19.65 -34.06 -15.56
C PRO A 23 -20.48 -35.35 -15.57
N THR A 24 -21.74 -35.26 -15.13
CA THR A 24 -22.77 -36.24 -15.47
C THR A 24 -23.28 -35.93 -16.88
N ALA A 25 -22.98 -36.82 -17.81
CA ALA A 25 -23.51 -36.80 -19.16
C ALA A 25 -24.96 -37.31 -19.17
N GLU A 26 -25.82 -36.52 -19.79
CA GLU A 26 -27.20 -36.82 -20.15
C GLU A 26 -27.28 -38.02 -21.11
N LYS A 27 -28.30 -38.86 -20.91
CA LYS A 27 -28.89 -39.65 -21.99
C LYS A 27 -30.41 -39.58 -21.90
N GLU A 28 -30.98 -38.91 -22.89
CA GLU A 28 -32.36 -39.05 -23.32
C GLU A 28 -32.70 -40.53 -23.61
N LYS A 29 -33.93 -40.94 -23.27
CA LYS A 29 -34.70 -41.92 -24.05
C LYS A 29 -36.20 -41.83 -23.73
N ALA A 30 -36.93 -41.30 -24.71
CA ALA A 30 -38.16 -41.79 -25.33
C ALA A 30 -39.31 -42.40 -24.48
N PHE A 31 -40.45 -41.69 -24.55
CA PHE A 31 -41.78 -42.14 -25.04
C PHE A 31 -42.60 -43.18 -24.26
N GLY A 32 -43.79 -42.75 -23.82
CA GLY A 32 -44.92 -43.57 -23.41
C GLY A 32 -46.17 -42.73 -23.10
N SER A 33 -47.14 -42.76 -24.01
CA SER A 33 -48.51 -42.22 -23.93
C SER A 33 -49.35 -43.00 -22.89
N GLU A 34 -50.34 -42.48 -22.15
CA GLU A 34 -51.62 -41.83 -22.53
C GLU A 34 -52.33 -41.22 -21.27
N PRO A 35 -53.46 -40.49 -21.42
CA PRO A 35 -53.90 -39.44 -20.48
C PRO A 35 -55.00 -39.86 -19.49
N VAL A 36 -55.03 -39.27 -18.29
CA VAL A 36 -56.22 -39.29 -17.42
C VAL A 36 -56.42 -37.95 -16.69
N VAL A 37 -57.42 -37.22 -17.19
CA VAL A 37 -58.42 -36.35 -16.54
C VAL A 37 -58.21 -35.90 -15.07
N LYS A 38 -58.18 -34.56 -14.92
CA LYS A 38 -58.34 -33.71 -13.71
C LYS A 38 -59.60 -34.06 -12.88
N PRO A 39 -59.66 -33.77 -11.56
CA PRO A 39 -59.96 -32.39 -11.17
C PRO A 39 -59.34 -31.88 -9.85
N ALA A 40 -59.20 -30.54 -9.87
CA ALA A 40 -59.17 -29.58 -8.77
C ALA A 40 -59.12 -30.11 -7.33
N ASP A 41 -58.07 -29.69 -6.61
CA ASP A 41 -58.20 -29.36 -5.20
C ASP A 41 -57.87 -27.88 -4.98
N LYS A 42 -58.80 -27.19 -4.31
CA LYS A 42 -58.73 -25.80 -3.92
C LYS A 42 -58.24 -25.78 -2.49
N GLY A 43 -57.04 -25.27 -2.24
CA GLY A 43 -56.64 -24.99 -0.87
C GLY A 43 -55.23 -24.46 -0.69
N VAL A 44 -55.16 -23.21 -0.19
CA VAL A 44 -54.16 -22.73 0.79
C VAL A 44 -52.83 -22.17 0.24
N THR A 45 -52.84 -20.89 -0.19
CA THR A 45 -52.15 -19.72 0.42
C THR A 45 -52.02 -18.56 -0.58
N PRO A 46 -52.25 -17.28 -0.19
CA PRO A 46 -51.86 -16.12 -1.01
C PRO A 46 -50.32 -15.95 -1.03
N PRO A 47 -49.76 -15.18 -2.00
CA PRO A 47 -48.36 -15.27 -2.39
C PRO A 47 -47.42 -14.53 -1.42
N LEU A 48 -47.03 -15.17 -0.32
CA LEU A 48 -45.98 -14.64 0.57
C LEU A 48 -44.56 -14.80 0.00
N ILE A 49 -44.40 -15.69 -0.99
CA ILE A 49 -43.10 -16.12 -1.57
C ILE A 49 -42.53 -15.10 -2.58
N VAL A 50 -43.35 -14.15 -3.05
CA VAL A 50 -42.94 -13.21 -4.11
C VAL A 50 -42.29 -11.96 -3.53
N GLY A 51 -42.74 -11.51 -2.35
CA GLY A 51 -42.26 -10.26 -1.73
C GLY A 51 -40.85 -10.38 -1.13
N ASP A 52 -40.56 -11.47 -0.43
CA ASP A 52 -39.27 -11.66 0.24
C ASP A 52 -38.14 -11.92 -0.76
N PHE A 53 -38.39 -12.69 -1.82
CA PHE A 53 -37.45 -12.88 -2.91
C PHE A 53 -37.23 -11.60 -3.73
N ALA A 54 -38.27 -10.79 -3.95
CA ALA A 54 -38.13 -9.51 -4.65
C ALA A 54 -37.13 -8.59 -3.94
N LEU A 55 -37.24 -8.43 -2.62
CA LEU A 55 -36.29 -7.65 -1.82
C LEU A 55 -34.87 -8.23 -1.89
N LEU A 56 -34.72 -9.55 -1.81
CA LEU A 56 -33.41 -10.18 -1.97
C LEU A 56 -32.80 -9.87 -3.34
N SER A 57 -33.58 -10.04 -4.40
CA SER A 57 -33.13 -9.82 -5.78
C SER A 57 -32.80 -8.35 -6.05
N GLU A 58 -33.54 -7.41 -5.46
CA GLU A 58 -33.27 -5.98 -5.56
C GLU A 58 -31.95 -5.62 -4.87
N GLY A 59 -31.70 -6.15 -3.66
CA GLY A 59 -30.44 -5.95 -2.96
C GLY A 59 -29.24 -6.48 -3.76
N ILE A 60 -29.38 -7.67 -4.36
CA ILE A 60 -28.34 -8.26 -5.23
C ILE A 60 -28.14 -7.41 -6.50
N ALA A 61 -29.21 -6.94 -7.12
CA ALA A 61 -29.14 -6.10 -8.31
C ALA A 61 -28.43 -4.77 -8.04
N LEU A 62 -28.59 -4.21 -6.83
CA LEU A 62 -27.86 -2.99 -6.38
C LEU A 62 -26.37 -3.24 -6.21
N LEU A 63 -25.97 -4.43 -5.75
CA LEU A 63 -24.57 -4.82 -5.62
C LEU A 63 -23.92 -5.19 -6.96
N SER A 64 -24.70 -5.74 -7.89
CA SER A 64 -24.19 -6.29 -9.16
C SER A 64 -24.10 -5.26 -10.29
N ARG A 65 -24.34 -3.98 -10.01
CA ARG A 65 -24.26 -2.92 -11.03
C ARG A 65 -22.80 -2.77 -11.48
N PRO A 66 -22.51 -2.88 -12.79
CA PRO A 66 -21.12 -2.84 -13.28
C PRO A 66 -20.46 -1.48 -13.06
N ASP A 67 -21.19 -0.38 -13.25
CA ASP A 67 -20.61 0.96 -13.20
C ASP A 67 -20.60 1.56 -11.80
N ARG A 68 -21.66 1.29 -11.03
CA ARG A 68 -21.86 1.90 -9.71
C ARG A 68 -22.67 1.01 -8.79
N PRO A 69 -22.02 0.04 -8.13
CA PRO A 69 -22.61 -0.67 -7.01
C PRO A 69 -23.08 0.32 -5.94
N ASP A 70 -24.23 0.04 -5.33
CA ASP A 70 -24.76 0.84 -4.22
C ASP A 70 -24.90 -0.04 -2.97
N PRO A 71 -23.78 -0.28 -2.24
CA PRO A 71 -23.79 -1.17 -1.07
C PRO A 71 -24.64 -0.60 0.07
N THR A 72 -24.71 0.72 0.24
CA THR A 72 -25.52 1.36 1.28
C THR A 72 -27.01 1.11 1.03
N LYS A 73 -27.46 1.30 -0.21
CA LYS A 73 -28.85 1.01 -0.56
C LYS A 73 -29.15 -0.48 -0.51
N ALA A 74 -28.24 -1.33 -1.00
CA ALA A 74 -28.40 -2.79 -0.90
C ALA A 74 -28.55 -3.24 0.55
N ARG A 75 -27.72 -2.71 1.46
CA ARG A 75 -27.80 -2.99 2.90
C ARG A 75 -29.17 -2.61 3.47
N SER A 76 -29.71 -1.45 3.10
CA SER A 76 -31.05 -1.03 3.55
C SER A 76 -32.16 -1.96 3.05
N VAL A 77 -32.08 -2.42 1.80
CA VAL A 77 -33.03 -3.39 1.22
C VAL A 77 -32.97 -4.75 1.94
N PHE A 78 -31.77 -5.25 2.24
CA PHE A 78 -31.62 -6.47 3.04
C PHE A 78 -32.15 -6.29 4.46
N ALA A 79 -31.93 -5.13 5.09
CA ALA A 79 -32.48 -4.83 6.41
C ALA A 79 -34.02 -4.80 6.38
N SER A 80 -34.62 -4.22 5.34
CA SER A 80 -36.07 -4.24 5.12
C SER A 80 -36.61 -5.65 4.94
N LEU A 81 -35.90 -6.55 4.26
CA LEU A 81 -36.26 -7.98 4.16
C LEU A 81 -36.32 -8.62 5.56
N LEU A 82 -35.31 -8.39 6.40
CA LEU A 82 -35.24 -8.95 7.75
C LEU A 82 -36.35 -8.45 8.68
N GLN A 83 -36.78 -7.20 8.49
CA GLN A 83 -37.85 -6.58 9.28
C GLN A 83 -39.25 -7.02 8.83
N SER A 84 -39.50 -6.99 7.51
CA SER A 84 -40.83 -7.30 6.93
C SER A 84 -41.11 -8.80 6.85
N HIS A 85 -40.08 -9.63 6.71
CA HIS A 85 -40.20 -11.08 6.54
C HIS A 85 -39.29 -11.86 7.50
N PRO A 86 -39.52 -11.81 8.83
CA PRO A 86 -38.62 -12.39 9.83
C PRO A 86 -38.48 -13.92 9.74
N LYS A 87 -39.48 -14.60 9.15
CA LYS A 87 -39.50 -16.06 8.92
C LYS A 87 -39.11 -16.45 7.47
N SER A 88 -38.58 -15.52 6.67
CA SER A 88 -38.17 -15.81 5.30
C SER A 88 -37.04 -16.83 5.26
N ARG A 89 -37.05 -17.70 4.24
CA ARG A 89 -35.93 -18.61 3.93
C ARG A 89 -34.65 -17.87 3.53
N TRP A 90 -34.78 -16.62 3.10
CA TRP A 90 -33.67 -15.77 2.63
C TRP A 90 -33.01 -14.95 3.74
N ARG A 91 -33.50 -15.08 4.97
CA ARG A 91 -32.99 -14.36 6.13
C ARG A 91 -31.47 -14.50 6.30
N SER A 92 -30.96 -15.72 6.28
CA SER A 92 -29.53 -15.99 6.48
C SER A 92 -28.66 -15.37 5.37
N ALA A 93 -29.16 -15.37 4.13
CA ALA A 93 -28.50 -14.73 3.01
C ALA A 93 -28.45 -13.20 3.19
N ALA A 94 -29.59 -12.58 3.54
CA ALA A 94 -29.66 -11.14 3.81
C ALA A 94 -28.76 -10.70 4.98
N GLU A 95 -28.75 -11.44 6.10
CA GLU A 95 -27.83 -11.19 7.22
C GLU A 95 -26.36 -11.31 6.81
N THR A 96 -26.04 -12.25 5.92
CA THR A 96 -24.68 -12.43 5.42
C THR A 96 -24.28 -11.29 4.50
N PHE A 97 -25.16 -10.84 3.59
CA PHE A 97 -24.86 -9.69 2.74
C PHE A 97 -24.66 -8.40 3.55
N ILE A 98 -25.48 -8.15 4.58
CA ILE A 98 -25.28 -6.99 5.47
C ILE A 98 -23.90 -7.04 6.13
N ARG A 99 -23.50 -8.19 6.69
CA ARG A 99 -22.17 -8.36 7.30
C ARG A 99 -21.04 -8.11 6.29
N LEU A 100 -21.14 -8.69 5.10
CA LEU A 100 -20.12 -8.50 4.06
C LEU A 100 -20.03 -7.04 3.58
N ILE A 101 -21.16 -6.33 3.49
CA ILE A 101 -21.16 -4.90 3.17
C ILE A 101 -20.45 -4.10 4.26
N ASP A 102 -20.75 -4.37 5.52
CA ASP A 102 -20.15 -3.68 6.66
C ASP A 102 -18.63 -3.96 6.75
N GLU A 103 -18.22 -5.21 6.55
CA GLU A 103 -16.81 -5.61 6.51
C GLU A 103 -16.04 -4.98 5.33
N ALA A 104 -16.67 -4.91 4.15
CA ALA A 104 -16.10 -4.25 2.98
C ALA A 104 -15.91 -2.75 3.23
N GLU A 105 -16.88 -2.08 3.85
CA GLU A 105 -16.78 -0.65 4.19
C GLU A 105 -15.63 -0.38 5.17
N VAL A 106 -15.49 -1.20 6.20
CA VAL A 106 -14.37 -1.10 7.15
C VAL A 106 -13.04 -1.31 6.43
N SER A 107 -12.94 -2.35 5.59
CA SER A 107 -11.72 -2.68 4.84
C SER A 107 -11.31 -1.56 3.90
N LEU A 108 -12.27 -0.93 3.20
CA LEU A 108 -12.01 0.23 2.35
C LEU A 108 -11.45 1.41 3.14
N LYS A 109 -12.03 1.72 4.31
CA LYS A 109 -11.56 2.80 5.17
C LYS A 109 -10.14 2.54 5.69
N VAL A 110 -9.83 1.30 6.05
CA VAL A 110 -8.47 0.90 6.48
C VAL A 110 -7.50 1.07 5.32
N ASN A 111 -7.80 0.52 4.15
CA ASN A 111 -6.93 0.63 2.97
C ASN A 111 -6.68 2.09 2.56
N GLN A 112 -7.70 2.95 2.63
CA GLN A 112 -7.54 4.39 2.36
C GLN A 112 -6.59 5.05 3.36
N ARG A 113 -6.70 4.73 4.65
CA ARG A 113 -5.80 5.26 5.68
C ARG A 113 -4.37 4.76 5.47
N GLU A 114 -4.18 3.48 5.18
CA GLU A 114 -2.87 2.91 4.89
C GLU A 114 -2.23 3.58 3.68
N HIS A 115 -2.98 3.79 2.61
CA HIS A 115 -2.49 4.48 1.42
C HIS A 115 -2.03 5.92 1.74
N LEU A 116 -2.79 6.66 2.54
CA LEU A 116 -2.41 7.99 3.00
C LEU A 116 -1.15 7.99 3.88
N LEU A 117 -0.98 6.97 4.72
CA LEU A 117 0.22 6.83 5.55
C LEU A 117 1.45 6.49 4.71
N LEU A 118 1.30 5.61 3.71
CA LEU A 118 2.37 5.26 2.77
C LEU A 118 2.80 6.48 1.95
N GLU A 119 1.85 7.25 1.45
CA GLU A 119 2.14 8.48 0.71
C GLU A 119 2.91 9.48 1.58
N LYS A 120 2.46 9.72 2.83
CA LYS A 120 3.18 10.58 3.78
C LYS A 120 4.59 10.08 4.08
N ALA A 121 4.74 8.79 4.33
CA ALA A 121 6.04 8.18 4.57
C ALA A 121 6.99 8.36 3.37
N GLN A 122 6.47 8.20 2.15
CA GLN A 122 7.23 8.42 0.92
C GLN A 122 7.64 9.89 0.75
N THR A 123 6.74 10.84 1.06
CA THR A 123 7.08 12.27 1.00
C THR A 123 8.17 12.65 1.99
N GLU A 124 8.09 12.14 3.23
CA GLU A 124 9.10 12.41 4.26
C GLU A 124 10.43 11.74 3.92
N GLN A 125 10.41 10.51 3.40
CA GLN A 125 11.63 9.83 2.91
C GLN A 125 12.32 10.67 1.83
N ASN A 126 11.57 11.18 0.85
CA ASN A 126 12.11 12.03 -0.20
C ASN A 126 12.67 13.35 0.35
N ARG A 127 12.04 13.92 1.39
CA ARG A 127 12.55 15.12 2.07
C ARG A 127 13.88 14.84 2.75
N LEU A 128 13.95 13.76 3.54
CA LEU A 128 15.16 13.36 4.25
C LEU A 128 16.32 13.03 3.28
N LEU A 129 16.04 12.41 2.13
CA LEU A 129 17.06 12.17 1.11
C LEU A 129 17.64 13.47 0.56
N LYS A 130 16.80 14.47 0.27
CA LYS A 130 17.27 15.80 -0.18
C LYS A 130 18.08 16.52 0.88
N GLU A 131 17.63 16.47 2.14
CA GLU A 131 18.37 17.05 3.27
C GLU A 131 19.73 16.35 3.45
N ASN A 132 19.77 15.02 3.34
CA ASN A 132 21.02 14.26 3.43
C ASN A 132 22.01 14.62 2.32
N ASP A 133 21.53 14.74 1.08
CA ASP A 133 22.35 15.15 -0.05
C ASP A 133 22.86 16.58 0.10
N HIS A 134 22.03 17.48 0.63
CA HIS A 134 22.44 18.85 0.96
C HIS A 134 23.54 18.85 2.03
N LEU A 135 23.35 18.15 3.15
CA LEU A 135 24.34 18.04 4.23
C LEU A 135 25.66 17.45 3.73
N LYS A 136 25.61 16.43 2.86
CA LYS A 136 26.82 15.84 2.23
C LYS A 136 27.57 16.83 1.35
N LYS A 137 26.87 17.78 0.70
CA LYS A 137 27.53 18.86 -0.06
C LYS A 137 28.17 19.85 0.90
N THR A 138 27.43 20.31 1.91
CA THR A 138 27.94 21.24 2.92
C THR A 138 29.18 20.69 3.63
N ILE A 139 29.19 19.41 4.00
CA ILE A 139 30.37 18.76 4.62
C ILE A 139 31.57 18.78 3.66
N ARG A 140 31.37 18.49 2.37
CA ARG A 140 32.45 18.52 1.37
C ARG A 140 33.01 19.94 1.23
N ASP A 141 32.14 20.93 1.07
CA ASP A 141 32.54 22.33 0.91
C ASP A 141 33.30 22.84 2.15
N LEU A 142 32.84 22.50 3.35
CA LEU A 142 33.52 22.87 4.60
C LEU A 142 34.86 22.15 4.74
N THR A 143 34.95 20.88 4.34
CA THR A 143 36.20 20.13 4.37
C THR A 143 37.23 20.73 3.42
N GLU A 144 36.81 21.10 2.21
CA GLU A 144 37.68 21.77 1.23
C GLU A 144 38.18 23.12 1.76
N ARG A 145 37.29 23.95 2.30
CA ARG A 145 37.68 25.23 2.93
C ARG A 145 38.68 25.04 4.06
N LEU A 146 38.42 24.07 4.94
CA LEU A 146 39.32 23.77 6.05
C LEU A 146 40.69 23.33 5.55
N GLN A 147 40.75 22.52 4.49
CA GLN A 147 42.03 22.10 3.89
C GLN A 147 42.80 23.28 3.31
N VAL A 148 42.11 24.18 2.59
CA VAL A 148 42.72 25.39 2.03
C VAL A 148 43.26 26.30 3.12
N GLU A 149 42.46 26.58 4.16
CA GLU A 149 42.89 27.40 5.29
C GLU A 149 44.06 26.77 6.06
N THR A 150 44.03 25.45 6.26
CA THR A 150 45.12 24.72 6.92
C THR A 150 46.41 24.84 6.10
N ALA A 151 46.33 24.68 4.78
CA ALA A 151 47.50 24.83 3.90
C ALA A 151 48.05 26.26 3.92
N ALA A 152 47.17 27.27 3.91
CA ALA A 152 47.55 28.67 4.00
C ALA A 152 48.28 28.97 5.32
N LEU A 153 47.74 28.51 6.46
CA LEU A 153 48.35 28.67 7.78
C LEU A 153 49.71 27.97 7.89
N ILE A 154 49.86 26.77 7.30
CA ILE A 154 51.15 26.07 7.26
C ILE A 154 52.18 26.90 6.48
N SER A 155 51.82 27.38 5.30
CA SER A 155 52.69 28.22 4.47
C SER A 155 53.08 29.51 5.18
N GLU A 156 52.13 30.19 5.82
CA GLU A 156 52.41 31.40 6.60
C GLU A 156 53.34 31.11 7.78
N ASN A 157 53.12 30.01 8.50
CA ASN A 157 53.97 29.62 9.62
C ASN A 157 55.41 29.33 9.18
N GLU A 158 55.59 28.67 8.02
CA GLU A 158 56.92 28.46 7.43
C GLU A 158 57.60 29.77 7.04
N GLN A 159 56.85 30.70 6.46
CA GLN A 159 57.36 32.02 6.11
C GLN A 159 57.81 32.80 7.35
N LEU A 160 56.96 32.85 8.39
CA LEU A 160 57.29 33.49 9.67
C LEU A 160 58.52 32.87 10.33
N LYS A 161 58.71 31.55 10.24
CA LYS A 161 59.93 30.88 10.73
C LYS A 161 61.19 31.36 10.00
N LYS A 162 61.14 31.50 8.68
CA LYS A 162 62.27 32.02 7.87
C LYS A 162 62.56 33.47 8.22
N ASP A 163 61.53 34.30 8.33
CA ASP A 163 61.67 35.71 8.69
C ASP A 163 62.27 35.88 10.08
N LEU A 164 61.84 35.06 11.05
CA LEU A 164 62.40 35.04 12.40
C LEU A 164 63.88 34.62 12.42
N GLN A 165 64.28 33.64 11.60
CA GLN A 165 65.69 33.27 11.45
C GLN A 165 66.51 34.41 10.85
N ARG A 166 65.99 35.11 9.84
CA ARG A 166 66.65 36.26 9.23
C ARG A 166 66.83 37.41 10.22
N LEU A 167 65.81 37.71 11.01
CA LEU A 167 65.89 38.73 12.06
C LEU A 167 66.96 38.39 13.10
N LYS A 168 67.07 37.13 13.52
CA LYS A 168 68.14 36.67 14.43
C LYS A 168 69.54 36.88 13.85
N LEU A 169 69.74 36.64 12.55
CA LEU A 169 71.03 36.88 11.90
C LEU A 169 71.38 38.37 11.87
N LEU A 170 70.41 39.23 11.51
CA LEU A 170 70.60 40.68 11.50
C LEU A 170 70.90 41.23 12.89
N GLU A 171 70.25 40.72 13.93
CA GLU A 171 70.51 41.07 15.32
C GLU A 171 71.97 40.76 15.72
N ILE A 172 72.48 39.58 15.34
CA ILE A 172 73.88 39.21 15.58
C ILE A 172 74.84 40.15 14.85
N GLU A 173 74.54 40.53 13.61
CA GLU A 173 75.36 41.47 12.84
C GLU A 173 75.39 42.86 13.47
N LEU A 174 74.24 43.36 13.94
CA LEU A 174 74.14 44.63 14.67
C LEU A 174 75.00 44.59 15.94
N GLN A 175 74.86 43.55 16.75
CA GLN A 175 75.68 43.39 17.97
C GLN A 175 77.18 43.33 17.67
N LYS A 176 77.59 42.68 16.57
CA LYS A 176 79.00 42.66 16.14
C LYS A 176 79.49 44.06 15.77
N ARG A 177 78.69 44.83 15.02
CA ARG A 177 79.03 46.21 14.64
C ARG A 177 79.12 47.11 15.86
N GLU A 178 78.18 47.01 16.79
CA GLU A 178 78.21 47.79 18.04
C GLU A 178 79.46 47.49 18.88
N ARG A 179 79.89 46.23 18.97
CA ARG A 179 81.13 45.85 19.66
C ARG A 179 82.39 46.37 18.97
N MET A 180 82.39 46.52 17.64
CA MET A 180 83.53 47.08 16.91
C MET A 180 83.61 48.61 17.03
N LEU A 181 82.51 49.28 17.36
CA LEU A 181 82.42 50.73 17.50
C LEU A 181 82.64 51.23 18.94
N ARG A 182 82.76 50.32 19.92
CA ARG A 182 83.05 50.61 21.33
C ARG A 182 84.48 50.21 21.65
#